data_AF-A0A1B6EIS6-F1
#
_entry.id   AF-A0A1B6EIS6-F1
#
_cell.length_a   1.000
_cell.length_b   1.000
_cell.length_c   1.000
_cell.angle_alpha   90.00
_cell.angle_beta   90.00
_cell.angle_gamma   90.00
#
_symmetry.space_group_name_H-M   'P 1'
#
loop_
_entity.id
_entity.type
_entity.pdbx_description
1 polymer ?
#
loop_
_entity_poly.entity_id
_entity_poly.type
_entity_poly.pdbx_seq_one_letter_code
_entity_poly.pdbx_strand_id
1 'polypeptide(L)'
;FETASSTMAFCLYELACNPEIQDKLYQEIKEVLAKHGGKPTYQALQEMPYMDKVINETLRRYASLSILNRTCIETYKVPDSDLVLEKGQRITIPTYAIHHDPEYYPEPFKFDPERFSAERVRERHPYVYLPFGEGPRMCIEVLFWWAKISKMKK
;
A
#
# COMPACT_ATOMS: atom_id res chain seq x y z
N PHE A 1 10.51 2.01 -12.69
CA PHE A 1 9.63 2.50 -13.76
C PHE A 1 8.42 1.59 -13.99
N GLU A 2 8.62 0.29 -14.24
CA GLU A 2 7.52 -0.66 -14.52
C GLU A 2 6.46 -0.75 -13.40
N THR A 3 6.88 -0.82 -12.14
CA THR A 3 5.97 -0.88 -10.99
C THR A 3 5.10 0.38 -10.86
N ALA A 4 5.70 1.56 -11.01
CA ALA A 4 4.99 2.83 -10.92
C ALA A 4 4.01 3.05 -12.08
N SER A 5 4.44 2.75 -13.31
CA SER A 5 3.58 2.86 -14.50
C SER A 5 2.39 1.90 -14.44
N SER A 6 2.60 0.66 -14.01
CA SER A 6 1.52 -0.32 -13.80
C SER A 6 0.54 0.14 -12.71
N THR A 7 1.06 0.62 -11.57
CA THR A 7 0.21 1.15 -10.49
C THR A 7 -0.64 2.33 -10.96
N MET A 8 -0.06 3.26 -11.73
CA MET A 8 -0.79 4.40 -12.27
C MET A 8 -1.87 3.96 -13.26
N ALA A 9 -1.57 3.00 -14.14
CA ALA A 9 -2.54 2.45 -15.08
C ALA A 9 -3.74 1.80 -14.36
N PHE A 10 -3.48 0.97 -13.34
CA PHE A 10 -4.54 0.35 -12.55
C PHE A 10 -5.34 1.35 -11.70
N CYS A 11 -4.69 2.37 -11.16
CA CYS A 11 -5.36 3.45 -10.44
C CYS A 11 -6.37 4.17 -11.36
N LEU A 12 -5.93 4.55 -12.56
CA LEU A 12 -6.80 5.21 -13.54
C LEU A 12 -7.94 4.28 -14.00
N TYR A 13 -7.68 2.99 -14.16
CA TYR A 13 -8.70 1.99 -14.48
C TYR A 13 -9.77 1.90 -13.39
N GLU A 14 -9.37 1.81 -12.12
CA GLU A 14 -10.31 1.76 -10.99
C GLU A 14 -11.11 3.05 -10.87
N LEU A 15 -10.49 4.21 -11.06
CA LEU A 15 -11.20 5.49 -11.05
C LEU A 15 -12.25 5.56 -12.18
N ALA A 16 -11.92 5.09 -13.38
CA ALA A 16 -12.86 5.04 -14.50
C ALA A 16 -14.04 4.08 -14.24
N CYS A 17 -13.81 3.00 -13.48
CA CYS A 17 -14.83 2.02 -13.13
C CYS A 17 -15.65 2.40 -11.90
N ASN A 18 -15.20 3.38 -11.11
CA ASN A 18 -15.85 3.81 -9.86
C ASN A 18 -16.07 5.34 -9.86
N PRO A 19 -17.08 5.86 -10.58
CA PRO A 19 -17.31 7.30 -10.72
C PRO A 19 -17.46 8.04 -9.39
N GLU A 20 -18.12 7.45 -8.39
CA GLU A 20 -18.29 8.07 -7.07
C GLU A 20 -16.94 8.29 -6.35
N ILE A 21 -16.01 7.35 -6.48
CA ILE A 21 -14.66 7.45 -5.93
C ILE A 21 -13.86 8.51 -6.71
N GLN A 22 -13.99 8.53 -8.03
CA GLN A 22 -13.38 9.53 -8.89
C GLN A 22 -13.85 10.95 -8.54
N ASP A 23 -15.16 11.14 -8.39
CA ASP A 23 -15.75 12.44 -8.06
C ASP A 23 -15.28 12.92 -6.68
N LYS A 24 -15.27 12.03 -5.68
CA LYS A 24 -14.77 12.34 -4.34
C LYS A 24 -13.29 12.74 -4.35
N LEU A 25 -12.45 12.02 -5.09
CA LEU A 25 -11.04 12.36 -5.27
C LEU A 25 -10.87 13.70 -6.01
N TYR A 26 -11.66 13.93 -7.04
CA TYR A 26 -11.63 15.18 -7.81
C TYR A 26 -12.02 16.38 -6.96
N GLN A 27 -13.02 16.26 -6.08
CA GLN A 27 -13.37 17.34 -5.15
C GLN A 27 -12.23 17.62 -4.16
N GLU A 28 -11.61 16.60 -3.56
CA GLU A 28 -10.44 16.81 -2.69
C GLU A 28 -9.33 17.56 -3.42
N ILE A 29 -8.98 17.11 -4.63
CA ILE A 29 -7.93 17.76 -5.43
C ILE A 29 -8.29 19.22 -5.72
N LYS A 30 -9.53 19.52 -6.11
CA LYS A 30 -9.98 20.89 -6.37
C LYS A 30 -9.90 21.78 -5.14
N GLU A 31 -10.41 21.30 -4.01
CA GLU A 31 -10.42 22.05 -2.75
C GLU A 31 -9.01 22.35 -2.27
N VAL A 32 -8.11 21.37 -2.33
CA VAL A 32 -6.72 21.53 -1.91
C VAL A 32 -5.99 22.47 -2.87
N LEU A 33 -6.10 22.28 -4.20
CA LEU A 33 -5.46 23.17 -5.15
C LEU A 33 -5.94 24.62 -5.02
N ALA A 34 -7.23 24.85 -4.73
CA ALA A 34 -7.75 26.19 -4.48
C ALA A 34 -7.06 26.88 -3.29
N LYS A 35 -6.76 26.15 -2.21
CA LYS A 35 -6.00 26.65 -1.05
C LYS A 35 -4.54 26.98 -1.39
N HIS A 36 -3.97 26.29 -2.38
CA HIS A 36 -2.56 26.41 -2.79
C HIS A 36 -2.37 27.22 -4.09
N GLY A 37 -3.30 28.14 -4.40
CA GLY A 37 -3.18 29.05 -5.54
C GLY A 37 -3.25 28.35 -6.90
N GLY A 38 -3.96 27.21 -6.98
CA GLY A 38 -4.17 26.42 -8.19
C GLY A 38 -2.97 25.57 -8.61
N LYS A 39 -1.93 25.44 -7.78
CA LYS A 39 -0.68 24.75 -8.14
C LYS A 39 -0.50 23.46 -7.32
N PRO A 40 -0.07 22.34 -7.94
CA PRO A 40 0.23 21.10 -7.24
C PRO A 40 1.61 21.19 -6.54
N THR A 41 1.69 22.01 -5.51
CA THR A 41 2.90 22.15 -4.69
C THR A 41 3.11 20.91 -3.83
N TYR A 42 4.32 20.72 -3.30
CA TYR A 42 4.59 19.63 -2.35
C TYR A 42 3.64 19.66 -1.14
N GLN A 43 3.37 20.85 -0.60
CA GLN A 43 2.45 21.03 0.52
C GLN A 43 1.02 20.65 0.14
N ALA A 44 0.55 21.06 -1.05
CA ALA A 44 -0.76 20.65 -1.56
C ALA A 44 -0.88 19.12 -1.62
N LEU A 45 0.14 18.42 -2.13
CA LEU A 45 0.13 16.96 -2.22
C LEU A 45 0.10 16.26 -0.86
N GLN A 46 0.58 16.91 0.22
CA GLN A 46 0.49 16.38 1.59
C GLN A 46 -0.90 16.55 2.20
N GLU A 47 -1.72 17.47 1.68
CA GLU A 47 -3.07 17.77 2.16
C GLU A 47 -4.16 16.99 1.41
N MET A 48 -3.80 15.90 0.71
CA MET A 48 -4.70 15.04 -0.08
C MET A 48 -4.79 13.61 0.48
N PRO A 49 -5.37 13.41 1.68
CA PRO A 49 -5.43 12.11 2.34
C PRO A 49 -6.28 11.08 1.59
N TYR A 50 -7.33 11.48 0.86
CA TYR A 50 -8.15 10.56 0.08
C TYR A 50 -7.39 10.06 -1.16
N MET A 51 -6.59 10.91 -1.80
CA MET A 51 -5.66 10.47 -2.85
C MET A 51 -4.71 9.38 -2.34
N ASP A 52 -4.17 9.52 -1.12
CA ASP A 52 -3.31 8.50 -0.54
C ASP A 52 -4.08 7.19 -0.28
N LYS A 53 -5.35 7.25 0.15
CA LYS A 53 -6.21 6.07 0.29
C LYS A 53 -6.42 5.35 -1.04
N VAL A 54 -6.71 6.09 -2.12
CA VAL A 54 -6.92 5.53 -3.47
C VAL A 54 -5.65 4.84 -3.98
N ILE A 55 -4.48 5.45 -3.80
CA ILE A 55 -3.22 4.85 -4.24
C ILE A 55 -2.90 3.59 -3.42
N ASN A 56 -3.11 3.62 -2.09
CA ASN A 56 -2.87 2.45 -1.25
C ASN A 56 -3.82 1.29 -1.58
N GLU A 57 -5.09 1.56 -1.85
CA GLU A 57 -6.02 0.52 -2.29
C GLU A 57 -5.66 -0.05 -3.66
N THR A 58 -5.15 0.78 -4.56
CA THR A 58 -4.59 0.32 -5.84
C THR A 58 -3.40 -0.62 -5.61
N LEU A 59 -2.46 -0.25 -4.74
CA LEU A 59 -1.28 -1.06 -4.43
C LEU A 59 -1.63 -2.38 -3.73
N ARG A 60 -2.67 -2.39 -2.89
CA ARG A 60 -3.20 -3.62 -2.28
C ARG A 60 -3.78 -4.56 -3.34
N ARG A 61 -4.70 -4.04 -4.15
CA ARG A 61 -5.45 -4.85 -5.13
C ARG A 61 -4.55 -5.33 -6.27
N TYR A 62 -3.64 -4.49 -6.71
CA TYR A 62 -2.72 -4.76 -7.82
C TYR A 62 -1.29 -4.82 -7.32
N ALA A 63 -1.01 -5.78 -6.43
CA ALA A 63 0.32 -6.04 -5.91
C ALA A 63 1.30 -6.33 -7.07
N SER A 64 2.16 -5.35 -7.39
CA SER A 64 3.14 -5.47 -8.49
C SER A 64 4.13 -6.62 -8.26
N LEU A 65 4.41 -6.93 -6.99
CA LEU A 65 5.11 -8.13 -6.58
C LEU A 65 4.14 -9.00 -5.78
N SER A 66 3.62 -10.04 -6.42
CA SER A 66 2.64 -10.98 -5.83
C SER A 66 3.25 -11.97 -4.85
N ILE A 67 4.58 -12.09 -4.86
CA ILE A 67 5.36 -12.98 -4.01
C ILE A 67 6.67 -12.29 -3.61
N LEU A 68 7.05 -12.41 -2.33
CA LEU A 68 8.40 -12.09 -1.84
C LEU A 68 9.13 -13.38 -1.45
N ASN A 69 10.34 -13.58 -1.98
CA ASN A 69 11.12 -14.78 -1.71
C ASN A 69 12.28 -14.50 -0.74
N ARG A 70 12.59 -15.47 0.11
CA ARG A 70 13.77 -15.52 0.96
C ARG A 70 14.40 -16.91 0.90
N THR A 71 15.67 -17.00 1.21
CA THR A 71 16.37 -18.28 1.43
C THR A 71 17.01 -18.22 2.80
N CYS A 72 16.74 -19.21 3.65
CA CYS A 72 17.38 -19.30 4.96
C CYS A 72 18.88 -19.54 4.80
N ILE A 73 19.69 -18.64 5.34
CA ILE A 73 21.15 -18.77 5.32
C ILE A 73 21.67 -19.65 6.46
N GLU A 74 20.86 -19.82 7.51
CA GLU A 74 21.13 -20.61 8.70
C GLU A 74 19.82 -21.25 9.19
N THR A 75 19.91 -22.39 9.87
CA THR A 75 18.74 -23.04 10.46
C THR A 75 18.19 -22.17 11.59
N TYR A 76 16.90 -21.86 11.54
CA TYR A 76 16.25 -20.91 12.44
C TYR A 76 14.96 -21.49 13.01
N LYS A 77 14.86 -21.58 14.34
CA LYS A 77 13.61 -21.89 15.03
C LYS A 77 12.80 -20.61 15.17
N VAL A 78 11.61 -20.58 14.60
CA VAL A 78 10.70 -19.44 14.71
C VAL A 78 10.23 -19.34 16.16
N PRO A 79 10.42 -18.17 16.83
CA PRO A 79 9.97 -17.96 18.20
C PRO A 79 8.50 -18.33 18.39
N ASP A 80 8.16 -18.82 19.57
CA ASP A 80 6.78 -19.15 19.97
C ASP A 80 6.08 -20.19 19.06
N SER A 81 6.87 -20.99 18.33
CA SER A 81 6.36 -22.07 17.49
C SER A 81 7.33 -23.25 17.45
N ASP A 82 6.83 -24.40 16.99
CA ASP A 82 7.66 -25.57 16.67
C ASP A 82 8.21 -25.54 15.24
N LEU A 83 7.99 -24.45 14.50
CA LEU A 83 8.46 -24.29 13.13
C LEU A 83 9.98 -24.07 13.11
N VAL A 84 10.69 -24.98 12.44
CA VAL A 84 12.12 -24.86 12.16
C VAL A 84 12.30 -24.67 10.66
N LEU A 85 13.00 -23.60 10.30
CA LEU A 85 13.37 -23.27 8.93
C LEU A 85 14.80 -23.74 8.69
N GLU A 86 15.00 -24.69 7.78
CA GLU A 86 16.32 -25.28 7.55
C GLU A 86 17.22 -24.36 6.71
N LYS A 87 18.53 -24.45 6.92
CA LYS A 87 19.50 -23.79 6.05
C LYS A 87 19.30 -24.22 4.59
N GLY A 88 19.19 -23.24 3.69
CA GLY A 88 18.93 -23.44 2.26
C GLY A 88 17.43 -23.50 1.90
N GLN A 89 16.54 -23.60 2.88
CA GLN A 89 15.10 -23.62 2.64
C GLN A 89 14.63 -22.30 2.02
N ARG A 90 13.83 -22.40 0.95
CA ARG A 90 13.17 -21.26 0.32
C ARG A 90 11.88 -20.94 1.07
N ILE A 91 11.68 -19.66 1.35
CA ILE A 91 10.48 -19.13 1.97
C ILE A 91 9.82 -18.20 0.97
N THR A 92 8.52 -18.40 0.80
CA THR A 92 7.67 -17.64 -0.12
C THR A 92 6.61 -16.95 0.72
N ILE A 93 6.59 -15.62 0.66
CA ILE A 93 5.58 -14.78 1.31
C ILE A 93 4.57 -14.39 0.21
N PRO A 94 3.34 -14.92 0.24
CA PRO A 94 2.37 -14.70 -0.82
C PRO A 94 1.62 -13.38 -0.62
N THR A 95 2.27 -12.26 -0.93
CA THR A 95 1.70 -10.90 -0.73
C THR A 95 0.36 -10.73 -1.42
N TYR A 96 0.18 -11.26 -2.63
CA TYR A 96 -1.10 -11.20 -3.34
C TYR A 96 -2.22 -11.92 -2.55
N ALA A 97 -1.93 -13.11 -2.01
CA ALA A 97 -2.91 -13.88 -1.24
C ALA A 97 -3.29 -13.15 0.05
N ILE A 98 -2.30 -12.63 0.78
CA ILE A 98 -2.53 -11.85 2.00
C ILE A 98 -3.37 -10.60 1.71
N HIS A 99 -3.09 -9.89 0.61
CA HIS A 99 -3.83 -8.70 0.20
C HIS A 99 -5.26 -9.00 -0.23
N HIS A 100 -5.57 -10.25 -0.59
CA HIS A 100 -6.90 -10.70 -1.02
C HIS A 100 -7.56 -11.63 0.00
N ASP A 101 -7.01 -11.76 1.20
CA ASP A 101 -7.58 -12.58 2.25
C ASP A 101 -8.82 -11.89 2.84
N PRO A 102 -10.03 -12.49 2.76
CA PRO A 102 -11.24 -11.92 3.32
C PRO A 102 -11.21 -11.76 4.84
N GLU A 103 -10.32 -12.47 5.56
CA GLU A 103 -10.11 -12.28 7.00
C GLU A 103 -9.61 -10.85 7.30
N TYR A 104 -8.72 -10.33 6.46
CA TYR A 104 -8.16 -8.99 6.64
C TYR A 104 -8.83 -7.92 5.77
N TYR A 105 -9.40 -8.33 4.64
CA TYR A 105 -10.00 -7.46 3.64
C TYR A 105 -11.37 -8.00 3.22
N PRO A 106 -12.46 -7.73 3.98
CA PRO A 106 -13.81 -8.17 3.61
C PRO A 106 -14.18 -7.69 2.22
N GLU A 107 -14.76 -8.55 1.37
CA GLU A 107 -14.95 -8.26 -0.08
C GLU A 107 -13.62 -7.86 -0.78
N PRO A 108 -12.59 -8.72 -0.79
CA PRO A 108 -11.21 -8.33 -1.16
C PRO A 108 -11.06 -7.83 -2.61
N PHE A 109 -12.00 -8.20 -3.48
CA PHE A 109 -12.08 -7.76 -4.87
C PHE A 109 -12.99 -6.55 -5.11
N LYS A 110 -13.43 -5.87 -4.05
CA LYS A 110 -14.07 -4.55 -4.13
C LYS A 110 -13.04 -3.46 -3.88
N PHE A 111 -12.98 -2.48 -4.77
CA PHE A 111 -12.09 -1.34 -4.63
C PHE A 111 -12.68 -0.37 -3.60
N ASP A 112 -12.14 -0.40 -2.39
CA ASP A 112 -12.62 0.42 -1.27
C ASP A 112 -11.45 1.22 -0.65
N PRO A 113 -11.25 2.49 -1.05
CA PRO A 113 -10.25 3.37 -0.45
C PRO A 113 -10.41 3.54 1.07
N GLU A 114 -11.62 3.39 1.63
CA GLU A 114 -11.83 3.56 3.07
C GLU A 114 -11.22 2.43 3.91
N ARG A 115 -10.75 1.33 3.29
CA ARG A 115 -9.83 0.36 3.93
C ARG A 115 -8.55 1.00 4.46
N PHE A 116 -8.17 2.16 3.94
CA PHE A 116 -6.99 2.91 4.36
C PHE A 116 -7.33 4.14 5.20
N SER A 117 -8.51 4.15 5.85
CA SER A 117 -8.77 5.08 6.94
C SER A 117 -7.78 4.88 8.09
N ALA A 118 -7.46 5.94 8.83
CA ALA A 118 -6.50 5.88 9.93
C ALA A 118 -6.91 4.86 11.00
N GLU A 119 -8.20 4.68 11.23
CA GLU A 119 -8.74 3.67 12.16
C GLU A 119 -8.48 2.25 11.67
N ARG A 120 -8.90 1.91 10.45
CA ARG A 120 -8.70 0.56 9.89
C ARG A 120 -7.24 0.19 9.70
N VAL A 121 -6.37 1.17 9.41
CA VAL A 121 -4.92 0.94 9.32
C VAL A 121 -4.33 0.62 10.70
N ARG A 122 -4.80 1.27 11.78
CA ARG A 122 -4.33 1.00 13.15
C ARG A 122 -4.74 -0.38 13.66
N GLU A 123 -5.92 -0.84 13.28
CA GLU A 123 -6.44 -2.16 13.69
C GLU A 123 -5.79 -3.31 12.91
N ARG A 124 -5.32 -3.04 11.69
CA ARG A 124 -4.70 -4.06 10.83
C ARG A 124 -3.34 -4.47 11.36
N HIS A 125 -3.08 -5.78 11.35
CA HIS A 125 -1.76 -6.31 11.66
C HIS A 125 -0.70 -5.75 10.68
N PRO A 126 0.47 -5.30 11.15
CA PRO A 126 1.45 -4.56 10.33
C PRO A 126 1.97 -5.34 9.12
N TYR A 127 2.01 -6.68 9.20
CA TYR A 127 2.51 -7.53 8.12
C TYR A 127 1.43 -7.97 7.10
N VAL A 128 0.23 -7.41 7.16
CA VAL A 128 -0.84 -7.70 6.19
C VAL A 128 -0.70 -6.84 4.94
N TYR A 129 -0.32 -5.56 5.10
CA TYR A 129 -0.17 -4.63 3.98
C TYR A 129 1.31 -4.46 3.61
N LEU A 130 1.76 -5.29 2.66
CA LEU A 130 3.16 -5.38 2.21
C LEU A 130 3.39 -4.96 0.74
N PRO A 131 2.89 -3.80 0.25
CA PRO A 131 3.07 -3.38 -1.14
C PRO A 131 4.54 -3.13 -1.52
N PHE A 132 5.37 -2.83 -0.52
CA PHE A 132 6.80 -2.52 -0.66
C PHE A 132 7.70 -3.49 0.10
N GLY A 133 7.13 -4.58 0.62
CA GLY A 133 7.79 -5.46 1.59
C GLY A 133 8.01 -4.79 2.95
N GLU A 134 8.79 -5.44 3.81
CA GLU A 134 9.12 -4.97 5.16
C GLU A 134 10.54 -5.39 5.55
N GLY A 135 11.15 -4.70 6.51
CA GLY A 135 12.49 -5.00 7.03
C GLY A 135 13.65 -4.54 6.12
N PRO A 136 14.86 -5.12 6.27
CA PRO A 136 16.10 -4.63 5.63
C PRO A 136 16.11 -4.65 4.09
N ARG A 137 15.14 -5.33 3.48
CA ARG A 137 14.98 -5.45 2.02
C ARG A 137 13.68 -4.79 1.55
N MET A 138 13.09 -3.92 2.36
CA MET A 138 11.97 -3.06 1.94
C MET A 138 12.41 -2.20 0.75
N CYS A 139 11.50 -1.97 -0.18
CA CYS A 139 11.74 -1.13 -1.34
C CYS A 139 12.23 0.26 -0.91
N ILE A 140 13.35 0.73 -1.46
CA ILE A 140 13.90 2.04 -1.08
C ILE A 140 13.07 3.22 -1.59
N GLU A 141 12.36 3.04 -2.71
CA GLU A 141 11.49 4.05 -3.33
C GLU A 141 10.29 4.39 -2.44
N VAL A 142 9.98 3.55 -1.45
CA VAL A 142 9.01 3.87 -0.40
C VAL A 142 9.44 5.14 0.34
N LEU A 143 10.73 5.45 0.45
CA LEU A 143 11.21 6.66 1.13
C LEU A 143 10.90 7.93 0.33
N PHE A 144 10.91 7.87 -1.01
CA PHE A 144 10.41 8.98 -1.84
C PHE A 144 8.89 9.17 -1.67
N TRP A 145 8.17 8.07 -1.42
CA TRP A 145 6.73 8.07 -1.15
C TRP A 145 6.38 8.47 0.31
N TRP A 146 7.21 8.12 1.30
CA TRP A 146 7.01 8.33 2.75
C TRP A 146 7.68 9.59 3.31
N ALA A 147 8.63 10.20 2.60
CA ALA A 147 9.05 11.58 2.87
C ALA A 147 7.85 12.54 2.90
N LYS A 148 6.75 12.14 2.25
CA LYS A 148 5.41 12.73 2.26
C LYS A 148 4.70 12.67 3.63
N ILE A 149 4.99 11.68 4.49
CA ILE A 149 4.26 11.38 5.75
C ILE A 149 5.04 11.79 7.01
N SER A 150 6.38 11.75 6.99
CA SER A 150 7.20 11.96 8.19
C SER A 150 7.29 13.41 8.71
N LYS A 151 6.72 14.39 8.00
CA LYS A 151 6.60 15.78 8.49
C LYS A 151 5.35 16.07 9.32
N MET A 152 4.46 15.09 9.54
CA MET A 152 3.26 15.24 10.39
C MET A 152 3.47 14.91 11.88
N LYS A 153 4.72 14.71 12.32
CA LYS A 153 5.08 14.51 13.75
C LYS A 153 5.99 15.62 14.28
N LYS A 154 5.59 16.88 14.11
CA LYS A 154 6.03 17.97 14.97
C LYS A 154 4.84 18.84 15.32
#